data_AF-A0A9E6WD87-F1
#
_entry.id   AF-A0A9E6WD87-F1
#
_cell.length_a   1.000
_cell.length_b   1.000
_cell.length_c   1.000
_cell.angle_alpha   90.00
_cell.angle_beta   90.00
_cell.angle_gamma   90.00
#
_symmetry.space_group_name_H-M   'P 1'
#
loop_
_entity.id
_entity.type
_entity.pdbx_description
1 polymer ?
#
loop_
_entity_poly.entity_id
_entity_poly.type
_entity_poly.pdbx_seq_one_letter_code
_entity_poly.pdbx_strand_id
1 'polypeptide(L)' 'MSIDTFLFDLDGTLVDSIPDLTKAINLLREELDLPAVTSD' A
#
# COMPACT_ATOMS: atom_id res chain seq x y z
N MET A 1 10.98 15.02 -30.50
CA MET A 1 11.48 14.71 -29.15
C MET A 1 11.38 13.21 -28.97
N SER A 2 12.47 12.56 -28.56
CA SER A 2 12.47 11.16 -28.15
C SER A 2 12.49 11.15 -26.63
N ILE A 3 11.59 10.38 -26.02
CA ILE A 3 11.67 9.99 -24.62
C ILE A 3 12.50 8.70 -24.60
N ASP A 4 13.60 8.67 -23.85
CA ASP A 4 14.50 7.51 -23.73
C ASP A 4 14.41 6.82 -22.37
N THR A 5 13.71 7.44 -21.41
CA THR A 5 13.64 6.99 -20.02
C THR A 5 12.23 7.16 -19.48
N PHE A 6 11.76 6.16 -18.75
CA PHE A 6 10.49 6.19 -18.02
C PHE A 6 10.74 5.90 -16.55
N LEU A 7 10.13 6.72 -15.69
CA LEU A 7 10.04 6.46 -14.26
C LEU A 7 8.59 6.17 -13.93
N PHE A 8 8.38 5.12 -13.13
CA PHE A 8 7.08 4.74 -12.63
C PHE A 8 7.08 4.92 -11.12
N ASP A 9 5.98 5.48 -10.62
CA ASP A 9 5.65 5.38 -9.22
C ASP A 9 5.38 3.91 -8.84
N LEU A 10 5.45 3.57 -7.56
CA LEU A 10 5.24 2.20 -7.10
C LEU A 10 3.77 1.98 -6.75
N ASP A 11 3.30 2.65 -5.69
CA ASP A 11 1.99 2.42 -5.11
C ASP A 11 0.88 2.93 -6.03
N GLY A 12 -0.08 2.06 -6.34
CA GLY A 12 -1.19 2.38 -7.25
C GLY A 12 -0.78 2.55 -8.72
N THR A 13 0.50 2.39 -9.06
CA THR A 13 1.00 2.41 -10.45
C THR A 13 1.55 1.04 -10.86
N LEU A 14 2.56 0.52 -10.14
CA LEU A 14 3.13 -0.80 -10.40
C LEU A 14 2.55 -1.87 -9.46
N VAL A 15 2.14 -1.48 -8.25
CA VAL A 15 1.66 -2.40 -7.22
C VAL A 15 0.35 -1.87 -6.62
N ASP A 16 -0.68 -2.71 -6.59
CA ASP A 16 -1.85 -2.48 -5.74
C ASP A 16 -1.47 -2.84 -4.30
N SER A 17 -0.95 -1.85 -3.58
CA SER A 17 -0.41 -2.03 -2.23
C SER A 17 -1.47 -1.90 -1.14
N ILE A 18 -2.74 -1.63 -1.49
CA ILE A 18 -3.82 -1.49 -0.51
C ILE A 18 -3.96 -2.74 0.39
N PRO A 19 -4.03 -3.98 -0.14
CA PRO A 19 -4.16 -5.17 0.71
C PRO A 19 -2.97 -5.36 1.67
N ASP A 20 -1.76 -5.07 1.20
CA ASP A 20 -0.53 -5.25 1.97
C ASP A 20 -0.42 -4.21 3.10
N LEU A 21 -0.73 -2.94 2.79
CA LEU A 21 -0.73 -1.86 3.78
C LEU A 21 -1.83 -2.07 4.82
N THR A 22 -3.04 -2.46 4.41
CA THR A 22 -4.15 -2.80 5.32
C THR A 22 -3.75 -3.93 6.25
N LYS A 23 -3.09 -4.97 5.74
CA LYS A 23 -2.59 -6.07 6.56
C LYS A 23 -1.54 -5.60 7.55
N ALA A 24 -0.53 -4.85 7.11
CA ALA A 24 0.54 -4.35 7.97
C ALA A 24 0.01 -3.47 9.11
N ILE A 25 -0.93 -2.58 8.79
CA ILE A 25 -1.59 -1.72 9.79
C ILE A 25 -2.39 -2.56 10.77
N ASN A 26 -3.16 -3.55 10.30
CA ASN A 26 -3.97 -4.38 11.20
C ASN A 26 -3.12 -5.25 12.13
N LEU A 27 -1.95 -5.73 11.69
CA LEU A 27 -1.00 -6.41 12.58
C LEU A 27 -0.52 -5.49 13.70
N LEU A 28 -0.15 -4.24 13.39
CA LEU A 28 0.23 -3.25 14.41
C LEU A 28 -0.93 -2.92 15.35
N ARG A 29 -2.16 -2.83 14.83
CA ARG A 29 -3.35 -2.51 15.63
C ARG A 29 -3.69 -3.63 16.60
N GLU A 30 -3.48 -4.88 16.19
CA GLU A 30 -3.61 -6.05 17.08
C GLU A 30 -2.66 -5.94 18.27
N GLU A 31 -1.39 -5.57 18.05
CA GLU A 31 -0.41 -5.38 19.14
C GLU A 31 -0.79 -4.26 20.13
N LEU A 32 -1.64 -3.32 19.71
CA LEU A 32 -2.10 -2.18 20.49
C LEU A 32 -3.52 -2.37 21.05
N ASP A 33 -4.10 -3.57 20.95
CA ASP A 33 -5.49 -3.88 21.32
C ASP A 33 -6.53 -2.95 20.63
N LEU A 34 -6.24 -2.52 19.40
CA LEU A 34 -7.12 -1.68 18.58
C LEU A 34 -7.92 -2.52 17.57
N PRO A 35 -9.17 -2.14 17.27
CA PRO A 35 -9.98 -2.87 16.29
C PRO A 35 -9.41 -2.76 14.88
N ALA A 36 -9.53 -3.80 14.05
CA ALA A 36 -9.07 -3.76 12.66
C ALA A 36 -9.79 -2.69 11.82
N VAL A 37 -9.11 -2.20 10.77
CA VAL A 37 -9.66 -1.27 9.76
C VAL A 37 -9.81 -1.97 8.42
N THR A 38 -10.81 -1.54 7.64
CA THR A 38 -11.00 -1.96 6.25
C THR A 38 -10.53 -0.88 5.30
N SER A 39 -10.23 -1.26 4.06
CA SER A 39 -9.78 -0.37 2.99
C SER A 39 -10.82 -0.22 1.88
N ASP A 40 -12.10 -0.36 2.23
CA ASP A 40 -13.23 -0.19 1.31
C ASP A 40 -13.42 1.28 0.92
#